data_AF-A0A672KHU6-F1
#
_entry.id   AF-A0A672KHU6-F1
#
_cell.length_a   1.000
_cell.length_b   1.000
_cell.length_c   1.000
_cell.angle_alpha   90.00
_cell.angle_beta   90.00
_cell.angle_gamma   90.00
#
_symmetry.space_group_name_H-M   'P 1'
#
loop_
_entity.id
_entity.type
_entity.pdbx_description
1 polymer ?
#
loop_
_entity_poly.entity_id
_entity_poly.type
_entity_poly.pdbx_seq_one_letter_code
_entity_poly.pdbx_strand_id
1 'polypeptide(L)'
;MTGSSQFTDEEKSAVKWIQENFGEEAACYTIILFTHTDALEEKPLDEYIRESNDLKALVNECGGRFHSINNKDIENRLFFDILS
;
A
#
# COMPACT_ATOMS: atom_id res chain seq x y z
N MET A 1 -20.49 8.97 0.71
CA MET A 1 -19.38 9.76 0.13
C MET A 1 -18.39 8.75 -0.40
N THR A 2 -18.36 8.53 -1.71
CA THR A 2 -17.49 7.54 -2.37
C THR A 2 -16.13 8.19 -2.64
N GLY A 3 -15.21 8.11 -1.70
CA GLY A 3 -13.82 8.50 -1.93
C GLY A 3 -13.13 7.39 -2.70
N SER A 4 -13.06 7.52 -4.02
CA SER A 4 -12.17 6.69 -4.84
C SER A 4 -10.73 7.03 -4.46
N SER A 5 -10.07 6.19 -3.67
CA SER A 5 -8.63 6.25 -3.47
C SER A 5 -7.95 5.84 -4.78
N GLN A 6 -7.90 6.76 -5.74
CA GLN A 6 -6.99 6.61 -6.86
C GLN A 6 -5.59 6.80 -6.34
N PHE A 7 -4.70 5.91 -6.74
CA PHE A 7 -3.29 6.06 -6.48
C PHE A 7 -2.81 7.37 -7.13
N THR A 8 -2.42 8.36 -6.33
CA THR A 8 -2.20 9.73 -6.81
C THR A 8 -0.75 9.99 -7.20
N ASP A 9 -0.50 11.11 -7.89
CA ASP A 9 0.86 11.52 -8.26
C ASP A 9 1.73 11.83 -7.03
N GLU A 10 1.11 12.25 -5.91
CA GLU A 10 1.81 12.41 -4.64
C GLU A 10 2.36 11.07 -4.13
N GLU A 11 1.57 9.99 -4.24
CA GLU A 11 1.99 8.66 -3.79
C GLU A 11 3.08 8.07 -4.69
N LYS A 12 3.03 8.31 -6.01
CA LYS A 12 4.13 8.01 -6.95
C LYS A 12 5.41 8.77 -6.58
N SER A 13 5.27 10.03 -6.18
CA SER A 13 6.39 10.88 -5.80
C SER A 13 7.09 10.39 -4.53
N ALA A 14 6.37 9.72 -3.62
CA ALA A 14 6.94 9.18 -2.39
C ALA A 14 7.98 8.08 -2.65
N VAL A 15 7.72 7.16 -3.59
CA VAL A 15 8.68 6.09 -3.92
C VAL A 15 9.94 6.65 -4.57
N LYS A 16 9.77 7.58 -5.51
CA LYS A 16 10.90 8.29 -6.12
C LYS A 16 11.74 9.01 -5.06
N TRP A 17 11.09 9.67 -4.10
CA TRP A 17 11.77 10.34 -3.01
C TRP A 17 12.57 9.36 -2.13
N ILE A 18 12.03 8.18 -1.82
CA ILE A 18 12.76 7.14 -1.08
C ILE A 18 14.03 6.72 -1.83
N GLN A 19 13.92 6.46 -3.13
CA GLN A 19 15.08 6.08 -3.95
C GLN A 19 16.13 7.19 -4.04
N GLU A 20 15.69 8.45 -4.19
CA GLU A 20 16.58 9.60 -4.27
C GLU A 20 17.36 9.86 -2.97
N ASN A 21 16.76 9.55 -1.81
CA ASN A 21 17.37 9.84 -0.51
C ASN A 21 18.09 8.63 0.11
N PHE A 22 17.65 7.41 -0.18
CA PHE A 22 18.15 6.18 0.45
C PHE A 22 18.80 5.20 -0.56
N GLY A 23 18.81 5.54 -1.84
CA GLY A 23 19.37 4.73 -2.93
C GLY A 23 18.32 3.88 -3.65
N GLU A 24 18.57 3.52 -4.91
CA GLU A 24 17.62 2.74 -5.73
C GLU A 24 17.25 1.40 -5.07
N GLU A 25 18.20 0.76 -4.38
CA GLU A 25 17.96 -0.50 -3.65
C GLU A 25 17.04 -0.32 -2.43
N ALA A 26 16.83 0.91 -1.92
CA ALA A 26 15.93 1.14 -0.79
C ALA A 26 14.49 0.69 -1.09
N ALA A 27 14.04 0.82 -2.35
CA ALA A 27 12.76 0.29 -2.78
C ALA A 27 12.67 -1.23 -2.55
N CYS A 28 13.78 -1.96 -2.73
CA CYS A 28 13.92 -3.40 -2.43
C CYS A 28 13.96 -3.73 -0.93
N TYR A 29 13.83 -2.74 -0.03
CA TYR A 29 13.63 -2.93 1.42
C TYR A 29 12.27 -2.39 1.93
N THR A 30 11.52 -1.67 1.09
CA THR A 30 10.20 -1.09 1.41
C THR A 30 9.04 -2.09 1.31
N ILE A 31 8.08 -1.99 2.23
CA ILE A 31 6.80 -2.71 2.20
C ILE A 31 5.67 -1.70 1.99
N ILE A 32 4.75 -1.99 1.06
CA ILE A 32 3.57 -1.15 0.82
C ILE A 32 2.44 -1.57 1.75
N LEU A 33 1.89 -0.63 2.50
CA LEU A 33 0.80 -0.88 3.43
C LEU A 33 -0.51 -0.38 2.85
N PHE A 34 -1.43 -1.28 2.55
CA PHE A 34 -2.78 -0.95 2.12
C PHE A 34 -3.67 -0.89 3.36
N THR A 35 -4.16 0.30 3.70
CA THR A 35 -5.11 0.50 4.80
C THR A 35 -6.54 0.55 4.28
N HIS A 36 -7.52 0.44 5.18
CA HIS A 36 -8.95 0.47 4.83
C HIS A 36 -9.36 -0.62 3.82
N THR A 37 -8.68 -1.76 3.81
CA THR A 37 -9.01 -2.86 2.88
C THR A 37 -10.36 -3.50 3.18
N ASP A 38 -10.97 -3.15 4.32
CA ASP A 38 -12.35 -3.49 4.66
C ASP A 38 -13.40 -2.82 3.77
N ALA A 39 -12.99 -1.84 2.97
CA ALA A 39 -13.79 -1.19 1.93
C ALA A 39 -13.75 -1.92 0.57
N LEU A 40 -12.95 -2.98 0.42
CA LEU A 40 -12.83 -3.73 -0.84
C LEU A 40 -14.02 -4.66 -1.15
N GLU A 41 -15.12 -4.60 -0.39
CA GLU A 41 -16.33 -5.43 -0.62
C GLU A 41 -16.01 -6.94 -0.80
N GLU A 42 -15.13 -7.47 0.06
CA GLU A 42 -14.63 -8.87 0.00
C GLU A 42 -13.72 -9.21 -1.20
N LYS A 43 -13.42 -8.24 -2.07
CA LYS A 43 -12.43 -8.41 -3.13
C LYS A 43 -11.03 -8.66 -2.52
N PRO A 44 -10.31 -9.70 -2.96
CA PRO A 44 -8.93 -9.91 -2.54
C PRO A 44 -8.03 -8.74 -2.95
N LEU A 45 -7.15 -8.30 -2.04
CA LEU A 45 -6.22 -7.19 -2.32
C LEU A 45 -5.35 -7.45 -3.56
N ASP A 46 -4.91 -8.71 -3.76
CA ASP A 46 -4.18 -9.11 -4.96
C ASP A 46 -4.94 -8.81 -6.26
N GLU A 47 -6.25 -9.02 -6.26
CA GLU A 47 -7.09 -8.75 -7.43
C GLU A 47 -7.21 -7.24 -7.66
N TYR A 48 -7.43 -6.47 -6.58
CA TYR A 48 -7.46 -5.02 -6.65
C TYR A 48 -6.16 -4.42 -7.21
N ILE A 49 -5.00 -4.91 -6.77
CA ILE A 49 -3.69 -4.47 -7.29
C ILE A 49 -3.56 -4.79 -8.78
N ARG A 50 -4.03 -5.95 -9.24
CA ARG A 50 -3.91 -6.38 -10.64
C ARG A 50 -4.72 -5.53 -11.61
N GLU A 51 -5.77 -4.87 -11.14
CA GLU A 51 -6.63 -4.02 -11.97
C GLU A 51 -6.06 -2.63 -12.24
N SER A 52 -5.08 -2.18 -11.44
CA SER A 52 -4.41 -0.91 -11.61
C SER A 52 -2.97 -1.12 -12.06
N ASN A 53 -2.64 -0.66 -13.28
CA ASN A 53 -1.28 -0.71 -13.79
C ASN A 53 -0.29 0.03 -12.89
N ASP A 54 -0.73 1.13 -12.28
CA ASP A 54 0.13 1.93 -11.41
C ASP A 54 0.40 1.21 -10.08
N LEU A 55 -0.62 0.61 -9.46
CA LEU A 55 -0.43 -0.19 -8.23
C LEU A 55 0.43 -1.42 -8.50
N LYS A 56 0.22 -2.07 -9.64
CA LYS A 56 1.04 -3.21 -10.06
C LYS A 56 2.50 -2.81 -10.26
N ALA A 57 2.76 -1.67 -10.89
CA ALA A 57 4.11 -1.15 -11.07
C ALA A 57 4.78 -0.85 -9.72
N LEU A 58 4.06 -0.15 -8.84
CA LEU A 58 4.50 0.18 -7.49
C LEU A 58 4.90 -1.07 -6.68
N VAL A 59 4.02 -2.08 -6.65
CA VAL A 59 4.29 -3.34 -5.93
C VAL A 59 5.51 -4.07 -6.50
N ASN A 60 5.67 -4.07 -7.83
CA ASN A 60 6.85 -4.68 -8.46
C ASN A 60 8.14 -3.94 -8.12
N GLU A 61 8.11 -2.61 -8.10
CA GLU A 61 9.26 -1.78 -7.71
C GLU A 61 9.66 -2.01 -6.24
N CYS A 62 8.70 -2.31 -5.37
CA CYS A 62 8.95 -2.74 -4.00
C CYS A 62 9.18 -4.26 -3.86
N GLY A 63 9.56 -4.98 -4.92
CA GLY A 63 9.91 -6.40 -4.86
C GLY A 63 8.75 -7.32 -4.49
N GLY A 64 7.51 -6.93 -4.80
CA GLY A 64 6.31 -7.71 -4.54
C GLY A 64 5.82 -7.65 -3.08
N ARG A 65 6.36 -6.75 -2.26
CA ARG A 65 6.04 -6.71 -0.82
C ARG A 65 4.94 -5.71 -0.53
N PHE A 66 3.83 -6.24 -0.06
CA PHE A 66 2.72 -5.47 0.43
C PHE A 66 2.00 -6.21 1.54
N HIS A 67 1.22 -5.47 2.33
CA HIS A 67 0.37 -6.04 3.34
C HIS A 67 -0.95 -5.26 3.42
N SER A 68 -2.05 -5.97 3.68
CA SER A 68 -3.36 -5.37 3.93
C SER A 68 -3.58 -5.21 5.42
N ILE A 69 -4.07 -4.04 5.81
CA ILE A 69 -4.66 -3.82 7.12
C ILE A 69 -6.18 -3.72 6.96
N ASN A 70 -6.86 -4.67 7.59
CA ASN A 70 -8.31 -4.69 7.71
C ASN A 70 -8.72 -4.09 9.06
N ASN A 71 -9.34 -2.91 9.04
CA ASN A 71 -9.75 -2.19 10.26
C ASN A 71 -10.91 -2.85 11.04
N LYS A 72 -11.56 -3.85 10.45
CA LYS A 72 -12.60 -4.67 11.11
C LYS A 72 -12.00 -5.87 11.84
N ASP A 73 -10.74 -6.19 11.58
CA ASP A 73 -10.01 -7.21 12.31
C ASP A 73 -9.49 -6.63 13.63
N ILE A 74 -9.86 -7.27 14.74
CA ILE A 74 -9.54 -6.84 16.10
C ILE A 74 -8.02 -6.92 16.34
N GLU A 75 -7.32 -7.87 15.71
CA GLU A 75 -5.87 -7.99 15.84
C GLU A 75 -5.11 -6.88 15.11
N ASN A 76 -5.61 -6.44 13.93
CA ASN A 76 -5.07 -5.27 13.23
C ASN A 76 -5.31 -3.97 14.00
N ARG A 77 -6.43 -3.88 14.74
CA ARG A 77 -6.78 -2.70 15.52
C ARG A 77 -5.77 -2.43 16.65
N LEU A 78 -5.28 -3.48 17.30
CA LEU A 78 -4.29 -3.40 18.37
C LEU A 78 -2.92 -2.88 17.89
N PHE A 79 -2.58 -3.05 16.61
CA PHE A 79 -1.33 -2.54 16.04
C PHE A 79 -1.29 -1.01 15.94
N PHE A 80 -2.44 -0.35 15.78
CA PHE A 80 -2.54 1.12 15.75
C PHE A 80 -2.48 1.78 17.13
N ASP A 81 -3.00 1.11 18.16
CA ASP A 81 -3.03 1.66 19.52
C ASP A 81 -1.63 1.65 20.19
N ILE A 82 -0.69 0.84 19.71
CA ILE A 82 0.68 0.74 20.26
C ILE A 82 1.66 1.69 19.54
N LEU A 83 1.31 2.15 18.34
CA LEU A 83 2.15 3.03 17.51
C LEU A 83 1.72 4.51 17.57
N SER A 84 0.72 4.85 18.40
CA SER A 84 0.25 6.23 18.63
C SER A 84 0.69 6.80 19.98
#